data_AF-Q28MR0-F1
#
_entry.id   AF-Q28MR0-F1
#
_cell.length_a   1.000
_cell.length_b   1.000
_cell.length_c   1.000
_cell.angle_alpha   90.00
_cell.angle_beta   90.00
_cell.angle_gamma   90.00
#
_symmetry.space_group_name_H-M   'P 1'
#
loop_
_entity.id
_entity.type
_entity.pdbx_description
1 polymer ?
#
loop_
_entity_poly.entity_id
_entity_poly.type
_entity_poly.pdbx_seq_one_letter_code
_entity_poly.pdbx_strand_id
1 'polypeptide(L)'
;MQNIIIEARVNELATRIGNPHVPFLPAEVIADAKACHDAGASIFHFHGRNEDGTPSHDPNFYLETNAGIRAQSDILIHPTLGYVANDTDAKGRFAAIEQMMQSAETAPDFAPMDTGSVNVDWWNPDEGKYDTTELIYKNSTGTLMYFADRIRHYNLTPYLVSWNVSFTRQIEQFLKMGVLDAPAYICFCMTDEIIFAGHPGTEAGLDAHTAFLPPEFETVWTVVNYKGDLFQLTEKIIRTGGHISIGLGDYAYMDGSRHMTNAEVIAKVADQARRLGREPASVAETREILNMKTPRIAA
;
A
#
# COMPACT_ATOMS: atom_id res chain seq x y z
N MET A 1 18.65 14.75 5.75
CA MET A 1 17.67 14.16 4.81
C MET A 1 16.34 14.06 5.55
N GLN A 2 15.20 14.14 4.87
CA GLN A 2 13.89 13.92 5.49
C GLN A 2 13.83 12.50 6.08
N ASN A 3 13.12 12.32 7.20
CA ASN A 3 12.88 10.99 7.77
C ASN A 3 12.19 10.07 6.75
N ILE A 4 12.33 8.75 6.93
CA ILE A 4 11.77 7.77 6.01
C ILE A 4 10.45 7.22 6.56
N ILE A 5 9.35 7.48 5.85
CA ILE A 5 8.11 6.72 5.98
C ILE A 5 8.38 5.26 5.59
N ILE A 6 8.06 4.35 6.50
CA ILE A 6 8.04 2.92 6.25
C ILE A 6 6.59 2.45 6.42
N GLU A 7 6.04 1.87 5.38
CA GLU A 7 4.72 1.25 5.37
C GLU A 7 4.83 -0.27 5.43
N ALA A 8 4.07 -0.88 6.32
CA ALA A 8 3.95 -2.33 6.42
C ALA A 8 2.79 -2.84 5.54
N ARG A 9 3.10 -3.60 4.50
CA ARG A 9 2.12 -4.23 3.59
C ARG A 9 1.97 -5.71 3.91
N VAL A 10 1.09 -6.00 4.87
CA VAL A 10 1.28 -7.22 5.68
C VAL A 10 0.76 -8.51 5.09
N ASN A 11 -0.24 -8.47 4.20
CA ASN A 11 -0.90 -9.70 3.75
C ASN A 11 -1.35 -9.73 2.28
N GLU A 12 -1.80 -8.61 1.70
CA GLU A 12 -2.35 -8.56 0.33
C GLU A 12 -3.26 -9.80 0.06
N LEU A 13 -3.00 -10.50 -1.05
CA LEU A 13 -3.54 -11.81 -1.38
C LEU A 13 -2.50 -12.93 -1.23
N ALA A 14 -1.42 -12.72 -0.46
CA ALA A 14 -0.39 -13.74 -0.23
C ALA A 14 -0.96 -14.94 0.55
N THR A 15 -0.53 -16.16 0.19
CA THR A 15 -0.89 -17.40 0.90
C THR A 15 0.16 -17.74 1.96
N ARG A 16 -0.17 -18.65 2.88
CA ARG A 16 0.77 -19.16 3.90
C ARG A 16 1.74 -20.22 3.40
N ILE A 17 1.69 -20.57 2.11
CA ILE A 17 2.57 -21.61 1.53
C ILE A 17 4.03 -21.13 1.53
N GLY A 18 4.27 -19.86 1.17
CA GLY A 18 5.61 -19.28 1.13
C GLY A 18 6.11 -18.81 2.50
N ASN A 19 5.21 -18.32 3.36
CA ASN A 19 5.54 -17.88 4.71
C ASN A 19 4.32 -18.04 5.65
N PRO A 20 4.40 -18.81 6.74
CA PRO A 20 3.27 -19.05 7.64
C PRO A 20 2.87 -17.83 8.46
N HIS A 21 3.69 -16.78 8.52
CA HIS A 21 3.44 -15.57 9.30
C HIS A 21 2.51 -14.56 8.62
N VAL A 22 1.97 -14.85 7.43
CA VAL A 22 0.99 -13.96 6.79
C VAL A 22 -0.29 -13.91 7.64
N PRO A 23 -0.72 -12.71 8.12
CA PRO A 23 -1.91 -12.57 8.95
C PRO A 23 -3.18 -12.58 8.10
N PHE A 24 -4.17 -13.38 8.50
CA PHE A 24 -5.48 -13.45 7.84
C PHE A 24 -6.58 -12.87 8.73
N LEU A 25 -6.61 -13.23 10.01
CA LEU A 25 -7.71 -12.90 10.90
C LEU A 25 -7.53 -11.53 11.57
N PRO A 26 -8.62 -10.83 11.99
CA PRO A 26 -8.52 -9.53 12.63
C PRO A 26 -7.52 -9.50 13.79
N ALA A 27 -7.57 -10.49 14.70
CA ALA A 27 -6.65 -10.59 15.83
C ALA A 27 -5.17 -10.71 15.41
N GLU A 28 -4.89 -11.42 14.32
CA GLU A 28 -3.53 -11.54 13.78
C GLU A 28 -3.08 -10.22 13.15
N VAL A 29 -3.95 -9.57 12.37
CA VAL A 29 -3.68 -8.28 11.72
C VAL A 29 -3.45 -7.18 12.76
N ILE A 30 -4.25 -7.15 13.83
CA ILE A 30 -4.11 -6.19 14.94
C ILE A 30 -2.75 -6.38 15.65
N ALA A 31 -2.38 -7.63 15.94
CA ALA A 31 -1.10 -7.94 16.58
C ALA A 31 0.10 -7.54 15.69
N ASP A 32 0.00 -7.85 14.39
CA ASP A 32 1.02 -7.46 13.40
C ASP A 32 1.13 -5.93 13.29
N ALA A 33 0.03 -5.18 13.34
CA ALA A 33 0.05 -3.72 13.32
C ALA A 33 0.85 -3.13 14.48
N LYS A 34 0.64 -3.66 15.70
CA LYS A 34 1.42 -3.25 16.87
C LYS A 34 2.90 -3.59 16.70
N ALA A 35 3.22 -4.80 16.27
CA ALA A 35 4.59 -5.27 16.11
C ALA A 35 5.35 -4.50 15.01
N CYS A 36 4.70 -4.23 13.88
CA CYS A 36 5.25 -3.41 12.79
C CYS A 36 5.47 -1.95 13.23
N HIS A 37 4.53 -1.38 14.01
CA HIS A 37 4.71 -0.05 14.58
C HIS A 37 5.93 0.03 15.49
N ASP A 38 6.06 -0.93 16.42
CA ASP A 38 7.21 -1.00 17.33
C ASP A 38 8.54 -1.20 16.58
N ALA A 39 8.50 -1.85 15.41
CA ALA A 39 9.65 -2.04 14.53
C ALA A 39 10.03 -0.79 13.70
N GLY A 40 9.15 0.23 13.64
CA GLY A 40 9.41 1.51 12.98
C GLY A 40 8.52 1.82 11.77
N ALA A 41 7.44 1.07 11.52
CA ALA A 41 6.45 1.43 10.51
C ALA A 41 5.52 2.55 11.03
N SER A 42 5.21 3.52 10.19
CA SER A 42 4.23 4.58 10.48
C SER A 42 2.91 4.42 9.75
N ILE A 43 2.86 3.56 8.73
CA ILE A 43 1.66 3.24 7.95
C ILE A 43 1.48 1.71 7.95
N PHE A 44 0.24 1.26 8.06
CA PHE A 44 -0.12 -0.15 8.07
C PHE A 44 -1.20 -0.45 7.04
N HIS A 45 -0.84 -1.25 6.04
CA HIS A 45 -1.71 -1.65 4.94
C HIS A 45 -2.08 -3.12 5.00
N PHE A 46 -3.37 -3.40 4.88
CA PHE A 46 -3.91 -4.75 4.99
C PHE A 46 -5.17 -4.96 4.14
N HIS A 47 -5.42 -6.24 3.86
CA HIS A 47 -6.59 -6.76 3.17
C HIS A 47 -7.44 -7.61 4.11
N GLY A 48 -8.77 -7.57 3.93
CA GLY A 48 -9.67 -8.51 4.57
C GLY A 48 -9.50 -9.94 4.04
N ARG A 49 -9.41 -10.91 4.94
CA ARG A 49 -9.19 -12.33 4.61
C ARG A 49 -10.09 -13.23 5.47
N ASN A 50 -10.48 -14.37 4.91
CA ASN A 50 -11.12 -15.46 5.65
C ASN A 50 -10.07 -16.38 6.29
N GLU A 51 -10.49 -17.30 7.17
CA GLU A 51 -9.62 -18.29 7.82
C GLU A 51 -8.80 -19.13 6.83
N ASP A 52 -9.37 -19.44 5.67
CA ASP A 52 -8.72 -20.20 4.60
C ASP A 52 -7.77 -19.35 3.72
N GLY A 53 -7.66 -18.05 4.01
CA GLY A 53 -6.86 -17.10 3.25
C GLY A 53 -7.54 -16.57 1.99
N THR A 54 -8.79 -16.90 1.69
CA THR A 54 -9.49 -16.23 0.58
C THR A 54 -9.80 -14.76 0.92
N PRO A 55 -9.96 -13.86 -0.08
CA PRO A 55 -10.32 -12.47 0.18
C PRO A 55 -11.67 -12.36 0.90
N SER A 56 -11.76 -11.42 1.85
CA SER A 56 -13.01 -11.06 2.52
C SER A 56 -13.33 -9.58 2.31
N HIS A 57 -14.60 -9.32 1.98
CA HIS A 57 -15.16 -7.98 1.82
C HIS A 57 -16.21 -7.67 2.90
N ASP A 58 -16.25 -8.48 3.97
CA ASP A 58 -17.15 -8.22 5.10
C ASP A 58 -16.73 -6.92 5.80
N PRO A 59 -17.59 -5.89 5.85
CA PRO A 59 -17.27 -4.65 6.55
C PRO A 59 -16.93 -4.85 8.03
N ASN A 60 -17.50 -5.87 8.69
CA ASN A 60 -17.23 -6.13 10.11
C ASN A 60 -15.76 -6.48 10.35
N PHE A 61 -15.11 -7.17 9.41
CA PHE A 61 -13.67 -7.43 9.47
C PHE A 61 -12.89 -6.12 9.64
N TYR A 62 -13.20 -5.14 8.80
CA TYR A 62 -12.48 -3.87 8.78
C TYR A 62 -12.82 -2.99 10.00
N LEU A 63 -14.08 -3.00 10.44
CA LEU A 63 -14.52 -2.29 11.65
C LEU A 63 -13.80 -2.83 12.89
N GLU A 64 -13.80 -4.16 13.08
CA GLU A 64 -13.12 -4.82 14.20
C GLU A 64 -11.61 -4.56 14.16
N THR A 65 -11.00 -4.76 12.98
CA THR A 65 -9.55 -4.59 12.80
C THR A 65 -9.12 -3.15 13.08
N ASN A 66 -9.79 -2.15 12.53
CA ASN A 66 -9.40 -0.75 12.73
C ASN A 66 -9.55 -0.32 14.19
N ALA A 67 -10.66 -0.67 14.83
CA ALA A 67 -10.87 -0.38 16.25
C ALA A 67 -9.80 -1.05 17.12
N GLY A 68 -9.48 -2.32 16.82
CA GLY A 68 -8.43 -3.07 17.53
C GLY A 68 -7.03 -2.49 17.35
N ILE A 69 -6.68 -2.03 16.14
CA ILE A 69 -5.40 -1.36 15.87
C ILE A 69 -5.32 -0.06 16.66
N ARG A 70 -6.35 0.81 16.59
CA ARG A 70 -6.40 2.09 17.33
C ARG A 70 -6.29 1.93 18.84
N ALA A 71 -6.83 0.83 19.38
CA ALA A 71 -6.75 0.55 20.81
C ALA A 71 -5.32 0.22 21.29
N GLN A 72 -4.41 -0.17 20.39
CA GLN A 72 -3.08 -0.66 20.75
C GLN A 72 -1.92 0.18 20.19
N SER A 73 -2.17 0.96 19.13
CA SER A 73 -1.16 1.72 18.40
C SER A 73 -1.77 2.96 17.74
N ASP A 74 -0.95 3.99 17.55
CA ASP A 74 -1.29 5.18 16.77
C ASP A 74 -0.91 5.06 15.28
N ILE A 75 -0.38 3.91 14.84
CA ILE A 75 -0.02 3.64 13.45
C ILE A 75 -1.15 4.02 12.48
N LEU A 76 -0.78 4.63 11.35
CA LEU A 76 -1.76 5.11 10.38
C LEU A 76 -2.37 3.93 9.62
N ILE A 77 -3.69 3.92 9.50
CA ILE A 77 -4.45 2.78 8.99
C ILE A 77 -4.78 2.96 7.50
N HIS A 78 -4.36 2.00 6.68
CA HIS A 78 -4.50 2.00 5.23
C HIS A 78 -5.18 0.71 4.72
N PRO A 79 -6.51 0.55 4.86
CA PRO A 79 -7.20 -0.64 4.35
C PRO A 79 -7.32 -0.59 2.83
N THR A 80 -7.40 -1.77 2.22
CA THR A 80 -7.66 -1.93 0.78
C THR A 80 -9.08 -1.53 0.36
N LEU A 81 -9.30 -1.33 -0.96
CA LEU A 81 -10.63 -1.33 -1.59
C LEU A 81 -11.01 -2.70 -2.19
N GLY A 82 -10.16 -3.72 -2.02
CA GLY A 82 -10.42 -5.11 -2.40
C GLY A 82 -9.72 -5.59 -3.67
N TYR A 83 -8.95 -4.74 -4.36
CA TYR A 83 -8.21 -5.09 -5.59
C TYR A 83 -9.12 -5.79 -6.63
N VAL A 84 -8.62 -6.74 -7.42
CA VAL A 84 -9.42 -7.54 -8.36
C VAL A 84 -10.39 -8.50 -7.68
N ALA A 85 -10.30 -8.70 -6.36
CA ALA A 85 -11.24 -9.52 -5.63
C ALA A 85 -12.59 -8.80 -5.40
N ASN A 86 -12.66 -7.47 -5.61
CA ASN A 86 -13.88 -6.68 -5.54
C ASN A 86 -14.19 -6.03 -6.90
N ASP A 87 -14.84 -6.76 -7.79
CA ASP A 87 -15.22 -6.30 -9.14
C ASP A 87 -16.58 -5.57 -9.18
N THR A 88 -16.96 -4.93 -8.08
CA THR A 88 -18.14 -4.05 -8.05
C THR A 88 -17.84 -2.68 -8.68
N ASP A 89 -18.87 -1.84 -8.81
CA ASP A 89 -18.68 -0.46 -9.28
C ASP A 89 -17.89 0.40 -8.28
N ALA A 90 -17.59 1.64 -8.66
CA ALA A 90 -16.82 2.56 -7.82
C ALA A 90 -17.45 2.77 -6.42
N LYS A 91 -18.79 2.77 -6.32
CA LYS A 91 -19.49 2.93 -5.04
C LYS A 91 -19.33 1.68 -4.17
N GLY A 92 -19.53 0.49 -4.76
CA GLY A 92 -19.37 -0.78 -4.06
C GLY A 92 -17.97 -0.97 -3.50
N ARG A 93 -16.94 -0.62 -4.29
CA ARG A 93 -15.54 -0.66 -3.86
C ARG A 93 -15.21 0.29 -2.70
N PHE A 94 -15.88 1.43 -2.62
CA PHE A 94 -15.64 2.44 -1.57
C PHE A 94 -16.54 2.25 -0.33
N ALA A 95 -17.58 1.42 -0.41
CA ALA A 95 -18.60 1.29 0.62
C ALA A 95 -18.04 0.89 2.00
N ALA A 96 -17.04 0.03 2.06
CA ALA A 96 -16.40 -0.36 3.32
C ALA A 96 -15.71 0.82 4.01
N ILE A 97 -15.05 1.71 3.24
CA ILE A 97 -14.48 2.97 3.77
C ILE A 97 -15.59 3.83 4.36
N GLU A 98 -16.71 4.03 3.66
CA GLU A 98 -17.80 4.88 4.16
C GLU A 98 -18.44 4.33 5.45
N GLN A 99 -18.50 3.02 5.61
CA GLN A 99 -18.94 2.37 6.85
C GLN A 99 -17.93 2.58 7.98
N MET A 100 -16.63 2.44 7.71
CA MET A 100 -15.58 2.73 8.68
C MET A 100 -15.53 4.20 9.10
N MET A 101 -15.89 5.11 8.20
CA MET A 101 -15.94 6.55 8.49
C MET A 101 -17.10 6.98 9.40
N GLN A 102 -17.99 6.07 9.81
CA GLN A 102 -19.09 6.35 10.77
C GLN A 102 -18.61 6.51 12.22
N SER A 103 -17.36 6.14 12.53
CA SER A 103 -16.77 6.32 13.86
C SER A 103 -15.30 6.69 13.76
N ALA A 104 -14.82 7.54 14.67
CA ALA A 104 -13.40 7.87 14.79
C ALA A 104 -12.54 6.65 15.16
N GLU A 105 -13.11 5.68 15.87
CA GLU A 105 -12.42 4.45 16.29
C GLU A 105 -12.12 3.53 15.11
N THR A 106 -12.96 3.58 14.08
CA THR A 106 -12.85 2.71 12.90
C THR A 106 -12.34 3.45 11.67
N ALA A 107 -12.21 4.77 11.71
CA ALA A 107 -11.83 5.58 10.56
C ALA A 107 -10.40 5.27 10.09
N PRO A 108 -10.20 4.96 8.80
CA PRO A 108 -8.86 4.87 8.21
C PRO A 108 -8.24 6.26 8.04
N ASP A 109 -6.93 6.29 7.81
CA ASP A 109 -6.20 7.51 7.47
C ASP A 109 -6.02 7.67 5.95
N PHE A 110 -5.99 6.54 5.23
CA PHE A 110 -5.76 6.48 3.79
C PHE A 110 -6.91 5.79 3.05
N ALA A 111 -7.00 6.06 1.76
CA ALA A 111 -7.68 5.18 0.82
C ALA A 111 -6.82 5.00 -0.45
N PRO A 112 -6.61 3.75 -0.91
CA PRO A 112 -5.81 3.50 -2.10
C PRO A 112 -6.55 3.86 -3.37
N MET A 113 -5.79 4.38 -4.33
CA MET A 113 -6.28 4.71 -5.66
C MET A 113 -5.24 4.32 -6.71
N ASP A 114 -5.41 3.13 -7.29
CA ASP A 114 -4.63 2.70 -8.45
C ASP A 114 -5.01 3.50 -9.68
N THR A 115 -4.16 4.44 -10.09
CA THR A 115 -4.53 5.56 -10.97
C THR A 115 -4.62 5.21 -12.46
N GLY A 116 -5.03 3.99 -12.77
CA GLY A 116 -5.20 3.47 -14.12
C GLY A 116 -5.69 2.04 -14.16
N SER A 117 -5.78 1.49 -15.37
CA SER A 117 -6.12 0.07 -15.59
C SER A 117 -4.94 -0.67 -16.18
N VAL A 118 -4.77 -1.95 -15.82
CA VAL A 118 -3.65 -2.78 -16.28
C VAL A 118 -4.02 -4.27 -16.23
N ASN A 119 -3.41 -5.08 -17.08
CA ASN A 119 -3.53 -6.54 -17.01
C ASN A 119 -2.73 -7.06 -15.82
N VAL A 120 -3.33 -7.94 -15.03
CA VAL A 120 -2.73 -8.50 -13.80
C VAL A 120 -2.81 -10.01 -13.78
N ASP A 121 -2.73 -10.60 -14.98
CA ASP A 121 -2.78 -12.03 -15.18
C ASP A 121 -1.66 -12.77 -14.46
N TRP A 122 -2.00 -13.93 -13.89
CA TRP A 122 -1.08 -14.75 -13.10
C TRP A 122 -0.26 -15.67 -14.01
N TRP A 123 1.05 -15.46 -14.04
CA TRP A 123 2.00 -16.34 -14.70
C TRP A 123 2.34 -17.54 -13.81
N ASN A 124 2.29 -18.74 -14.37
CA ASN A 124 2.67 -19.97 -13.73
C ASN A 124 4.04 -20.43 -14.29
N PRO A 125 5.14 -20.25 -13.52
CA PRO A 125 6.46 -20.60 -13.99
C PRO A 125 6.69 -22.11 -14.08
N ASP A 126 5.98 -22.91 -13.28
CA ASP A 126 6.12 -24.38 -13.27
C ASP A 126 5.52 -25.00 -14.55
N GLU A 127 4.42 -24.42 -15.04
CA GLU A 127 3.76 -24.88 -16.27
C GLU A 127 4.15 -24.08 -17.52
N GLY A 128 4.86 -22.96 -17.37
CA GLY A 128 5.27 -22.10 -18.48
C GLY A 128 4.09 -21.49 -19.24
N LYS A 129 3.01 -21.14 -18.53
CA LYS A 129 1.78 -20.56 -19.11
C LYS A 129 1.16 -19.57 -18.13
N TYR A 130 0.14 -18.82 -18.58
CA TYR A 130 -0.70 -18.06 -17.67
C TYR A 130 -1.85 -18.92 -17.10
N ASP A 131 -2.11 -18.78 -15.80
CA ASP A 131 -3.28 -19.36 -15.12
C ASP A 131 -4.56 -18.54 -15.39
N THR A 132 -4.41 -17.25 -15.70
CA THR A 132 -5.50 -16.36 -16.13
C THR A 132 -5.09 -15.60 -17.39
N THR A 133 -6.03 -15.31 -18.29
CA THR A 133 -5.71 -14.60 -19.55
C THR A 133 -6.54 -13.35 -19.81
N GLU A 134 -7.49 -13.05 -18.91
CA GLU A 134 -8.47 -11.97 -19.07
C GLU A 134 -8.59 -11.13 -17.79
N LEU A 135 -7.64 -11.25 -16.86
CA LEU A 135 -7.70 -10.59 -15.57
C LEU A 135 -7.17 -9.15 -15.69
N ILE A 136 -8.10 -8.21 -15.85
CA ILE A 136 -7.81 -6.78 -15.93
C ILE A 136 -8.15 -6.11 -14.61
N TYR A 137 -7.17 -5.44 -14.00
CA TYR A 137 -7.48 -4.54 -12.89
C TYR A 137 -7.98 -3.21 -13.43
N LYS A 138 -9.30 -3.00 -13.32
CA LYS A 138 -10.00 -1.91 -14.00
C LYS A 138 -10.27 -0.72 -13.08
N ASN A 139 -9.63 0.40 -13.37
CA ASN A 139 -9.95 1.70 -12.81
C ASN A 139 -10.10 2.71 -13.95
N SER A 140 -11.35 2.99 -14.34
CA SER A 140 -11.66 4.01 -15.34
C SER A 140 -11.45 5.41 -14.77
N THR A 141 -11.22 6.41 -15.62
CA THR A 141 -11.12 7.81 -15.17
C THR A 141 -12.31 8.25 -14.34
N GLY A 142 -13.54 7.84 -14.71
CA GLY A 142 -14.74 8.13 -13.92
C GLY A 142 -14.75 7.49 -12.53
N THR A 143 -14.20 6.27 -12.40
CA THR A 143 -14.02 5.59 -11.10
C THR A 143 -13.01 6.36 -10.23
N LEU A 144 -11.89 6.78 -10.83
CA LEU A 144 -10.85 7.53 -10.13
C LEU A 144 -11.32 8.91 -9.68
N MET A 145 -12.09 9.62 -10.52
CA MET A 145 -12.70 10.89 -10.14
C MET A 145 -13.70 10.72 -8.99
N TYR A 146 -14.46 9.63 -8.98
CA TYR A 146 -15.34 9.29 -7.86
C TYR A 146 -14.53 9.04 -6.58
N PHE A 147 -13.47 8.22 -6.64
CA PHE A 147 -12.61 7.99 -5.48
C PHE A 147 -11.99 9.29 -4.96
N ALA A 148 -11.46 10.15 -5.84
CA ALA A 148 -10.90 11.44 -5.45
C ALA A 148 -11.94 12.33 -4.73
N ASP A 149 -13.18 12.37 -5.22
CA ASP A 149 -14.28 13.10 -4.56
C ASP A 149 -14.58 12.54 -3.16
N ARG A 150 -14.73 11.22 -3.02
CA ARG A 150 -15.03 10.59 -1.72
C ARG A 150 -13.88 10.75 -0.72
N ILE A 151 -12.63 10.58 -1.17
CA ILE A 151 -11.42 10.81 -0.36
C ILE A 151 -11.40 12.25 0.15
N ARG A 152 -11.63 13.23 -0.73
CA ARG A 152 -11.69 14.65 -0.37
C ARG A 152 -12.83 14.94 0.60
N HIS A 153 -14.00 14.34 0.39
CA HIS A 153 -15.16 14.50 1.27
C HIS A 153 -14.86 14.08 2.71
N TYR A 154 -14.18 12.96 2.90
CA TYR A 154 -13.81 12.40 4.21
C TYR A 154 -12.47 12.92 4.75
N ASN A 155 -11.79 13.83 4.05
CA ASN A 155 -10.42 14.27 4.39
C ASN A 155 -9.42 13.10 4.55
N LEU A 156 -9.61 12.01 3.81
CA LEU A 156 -8.65 10.90 3.78
C LEU A 156 -7.43 11.30 2.95
N THR A 157 -6.29 10.66 3.23
CA THR A 157 -5.08 10.85 2.43
C THR A 157 -5.13 9.90 1.22
N PRO A 158 -5.09 10.40 -0.03
CA PRO A 158 -5.06 9.54 -1.20
C PRO A 158 -3.70 8.81 -1.27
N TYR A 159 -3.74 7.48 -1.33
CA TYR A 159 -2.55 6.66 -1.59
C TYR A 159 -2.53 6.30 -3.08
N LEU A 160 -1.72 7.02 -3.86
CA LEU A 160 -1.79 7.00 -5.33
C LEU A 160 -0.87 5.91 -5.89
N VAL A 161 -1.43 4.78 -6.32
CA VAL A 161 -0.62 3.66 -6.85
C VAL A 161 -0.37 3.84 -8.33
N SER A 162 0.90 3.78 -8.73
CA SER A 162 1.38 3.88 -10.10
C SER A 162 2.13 2.61 -10.49
N TRP A 163 1.48 1.79 -11.31
CA TRP A 163 2.07 0.56 -11.86
C TRP A 163 2.98 0.85 -13.05
N ASN A 164 2.67 1.90 -13.81
CA ASN A 164 3.36 2.29 -15.03
C ASN A 164 3.41 3.81 -15.16
N VAL A 165 4.30 4.34 -16.02
CA VAL A 165 4.42 5.80 -16.27
C VAL A 165 3.09 6.46 -16.63
N SER A 166 2.19 5.78 -17.34
CA SER A 166 0.86 6.30 -17.68
C SER A 166 0.01 6.64 -16.45
N PHE A 167 0.15 5.90 -15.35
CA PHE A 167 -0.54 6.14 -14.08
C PHE A 167 -0.01 7.40 -13.40
N THR A 168 1.31 7.63 -13.42
CA THR A 168 1.93 8.87 -12.93
C THR A 168 1.48 10.08 -13.75
N ARG A 169 1.39 9.95 -15.08
CA ARG A 169 0.86 11.02 -15.95
C ARG A 169 -0.61 11.33 -15.66
N GLN A 170 -1.42 10.31 -15.32
CA GLN A 170 -2.80 10.50 -14.89
C GLN A 170 -2.90 11.25 -13.56
N ILE A 171 -2.03 10.94 -12.58
CA ILE A 171 -1.90 11.68 -11.32
C ILE A 171 -1.63 13.16 -11.58
N GLU A 172 -0.69 13.47 -12.47
CA GLU A 172 -0.37 14.85 -12.84
C GLU A 172 -1.58 15.61 -13.40
N GLN A 173 -2.39 14.98 -14.25
CA GLN A 173 -3.61 15.62 -14.77
C GLN A 173 -4.63 15.87 -13.65
N PHE A 174 -4.77 14.95 -12.70
CA PHE A 174 -5.64 15.13 -11.56
C PHE A 174 -5.17 16.25 -10.61
N LEU A 175 -3.86 16.42 -10.44
CA LEU A 175 -3.28 17.58 -9.74
C LEU A 175 -3.59 18.89 -10.48
N LYS A 176 -3.39 18.92 -11.81
CA LYS A 176 -3.70 20.09 -12.66
C LYS A 176 -5.19 20.46 -12.65
N MET A 177 -6.07 19.47 -12.52
CA MET A 177 -7.52 19.67 -12.37
C MET A 177 -7.93 20.13 -10.96
N GLY A 178 -7.04 20.07 -9.97
CA GLY A 178 -7.36 20.37 -8.57
C GLY A 178 -8.27 19.32 -7.90
N VAL A 179 -8.40 18.12 -8.48
CA VAL A 179 -9.14 17.02 -7.84
C VAL A 179 -8.28 16.30 -6.81
N LEU A 180 -6.96 16.28 -7.02
CA LEU A 180 -5.95 15.90 -6.03
C LEU A 180 -5.22 17.14 -5.54
N ASP A 181 -4.84 17.14 -4.26
CA ASP A 181 -4.00 18.18 -3.65
C ASP A 181 -2.54 17.68 -3.58
N ALA A 182 -1.57 18.60 -3.55
CA ALA A 182 -0.17 18.31 -3.24
C ALA A 182 0.10 18.42 -1.71
N PRO A 183 1.10 17.71 -1.15
CA PRO A 183 1.98 16.77 -1.82
C PRO A 183 1.26 15.51 -2.28
N ALA A 184 1.57 15.03 -3.49
CA ALA A 184 1.03 13.77 -3.98
C ALA A 184 1.84 12.61 -3.39
N TYR A 185 1.19 11.74 -2.61
CA TYR A 185 1.81 10.51 -2.10
C TYR A 185 1.66 9.38 -3.12
N ILE A 186 2.75 9.06 -3.83
CA ILE A 186 2.76 8.15 -4.97
C ILE A 186 3.49 6.86 -4.60
N CYS A 187 2.81 5.71 -4.70
CA CYS A 187 3.42 4.40 -4.60
C CYS A 187 3.78 3.86 -5.97
N PHE A 188 5.06 3.61 -6.23
CA PHE A 188 5.49 2.86 -7.41
C PHE A 188 5.32 1.37 -7.16
N CYS A 189 4.36 0.76 -7.88
CA CYS A 189 4.08 -0.66 -7.80
C CYS A 189 4.86 -1.40 -8.89
N MET A 190 6.06 -1.86 -8.51
CA MET A 190 6.83 -2.79 -9.33
C MET A 190 6.35 -4.22 -9.12
N THR A 191 6.61 -5.09 -10.08
CA THR A 191 6.13 -6.47 -10.07
C THR A 191 7.17 -7.44 -10.62
N ASP A 192 7.25 -8.64 -10.06
CA ASP A 192 8.15 -9.72 -10.50
C ASP A 192 7.47 -11.12 -10.43
N GLU A 193 8.27 -12.16 -10.73
CA GLU A 193 7.99 -13.60 -10.64
C GLU A 193 6.76 -14.12 -11.41
N ILE A 194 5.57 -13.74 -10.95
CA ILE A 194 4.28 -14.28 -11.40
C ILE A 194 3.30 -13.20 -11.85
N ILE A 195 3.70 -11.93 -11.82
CA ILE A 195 2.89 -10.80 -12.30
C ILE A 195 3.78 -9.79 -13.03
N PHE A 196 3.35 -9.37 -14.23
CA PHE A 196 4.12 -8.50 -15.13
C PHE A 196 3.37 -7.19 -15.46
N ALA A 197 2.57 -6.73 -14.50
CA ALA A 197 1.70 -5.58 -14.66
C ALA A 197 2.43 -4.24 -14.45
N GLY A 198 3.45 -4.22 -13.61
CA GLY A 198 4.27 -3.05 -13.31
C GLY A 198 5.65 -3.12 -13.95
N HIS A 199 6.47 -2.10 -13.67
CA HIS A 199 7.89 -2.17 -13.99
C HIS A 199 8.59 -3.28 -13.18
N PRO A 200 9.68 -3.89 -13.70
CA PRO A 200 10.42 -4.91 -12.96
C PRO A 200 11.04 -4.33 -11.69
N GLY A 201 11.16 -5.13 -10.63
CA GLY A 201 11.70 -4.76 -9.32
C GLY A 201 13.22 -4.54 -9.33
N THR A 202 13.69 -3.65 -10.18
CA THR A 202 15.10 -3.37 -10.46
C THR A 202 15.39 -1.88 -10.36
N GLU A 203 16.67 -1.55 -10.26
CA GLU A 203 17.12 -0.16 -10.30
C GLU A 203 16.61 0.61 -11.53
N ALA A 204 16.62 -0.03 -12.70
CA ALA A 204 16.15 0.56 -13.95
C ALA A 204 14.61 0.71 -13.98
N GLY A 205 13.88 -0.23 -13.39
CA GLY A 205 12.43 -0.12 -13.22
C GLY A 205 12.04 1.06 -12.34
N LEU A 206 12.75 1.25 -11.22
CA LEU A 206 12.60 2.41 -10.35
C LEU A 206 12.95 3.71 -11.06
N ASP A 207 14.09 3.77 -11.75
CA ASP A 207 14.51 4.97 -12.50
C ASP A 207 13.46 5.35 -13.55
N ALA A 208 12.89 4.37 -14.24
CA ALA A 208 11.83 4.57 -15.22
C ALA A 208 10.53 5.12 -14.61
N HIS A 209 10.26 4.95 -13.30
CA HIS A 209 9.17 5.67 -12.62
C HIS A 209 9.59 7.08 -12.23
N THR A 210 10.71 7.21 -11.52
CA THR A 210 11.15 8.49 -10.94
C THR A 210 11.45 9.56 -11.99
N ALA A 211 11.86 9.16 -13.21
CA ALA A 211 12.08 10.07 -14.33
C ALA A 211 10.82 10.85 -14.77
N PHE A 212 9.63 10.39 -14.37
CA PHE A 212 8.33 11.00 -14.74
C PHE A 212 7.52 11.49 -13.55
N LEU A 213 8.16 11.73 -12.39
CA LEU A 213 7.51 12.43 -11.28
C LEU A 213 6.97 13.80 -11.76
N PRO A 214 5.74 14.19 -11.36
CA PRO A 214 5.16 15.49 -11.71
C PRO A 214 6.09 16.66 -11.37
N PRO A 215 6.69 17.36 -12.35
CA PRO A 215 7.73 18.36 -12.07
C PRO A 215 7.18 19.67 -11.49
N GLU A 216 5.89 19.94 -11.69
CA GLU A 216 5.21 21.17 -11.23
C GLU A 216 4.61 21.04 -9.83
N PHE A 217 4.63 19.85 -9.22
CA PHE A 217 3.96 19.57 -7.95
C PHE A 217 4.91 18.92 -6.95
N GLU A 218 4.69 19.21 -5.67
CA GLU A 218 5.36 18.49 -4.60
C GLU A 218 4.90 17.02 -4.60
N THR A 219 5.86 16.11 -4.53
CA THR A 219 5.62 14.67 -4.55
C THR A 219 6.40 14.00 -3.44
N VAL A 220 5.74 13.06 -2.78
CA VAL A 220 6.36 12.14 -1.84
C VAL A 220 6.15 10.76 -2.44
N TRP A 221 7.21 9.98 -2.65
CA TRP A 221 7.09 8.70 -3.34
C TRP A 221 7.60 7.54 -2.49
N THR A 222 6.86 6.44 -2.53
CA THR A 222 7.20 5.16 -1.90
C THR A 222 7.28 4.07 -2.97
N VAL A 223 7.86 2.93 -2.63
CA VAL A 223 8.07 1.83 -3.56
C VAL A 223 7.66 0.52 -2.93
N VAL A 224 6.97 -0.30 -3.72
CA VAL A 224 6.70 -1.71 -3.45
C VAL A 224 7.23 -2.56 -4.60
N ASN A 225 7.65 -3.80 -4.30
CA ASN A 225 7.85 -4.84 -5.31
C ASN A 225 6.89 -6.01 -5.03
N TYR A 226 5.77 -6.06 -5.74
CA TYR A 226 4.77 -7.11 -5.56
C TYR A 226 5.23 -8.41 -6.23
N LYS A 227 5.23 -9.51 -5.46
CA LYS A 227 5.80 -10.81 -5.84
C LYS A 227 7.30 -10.75 -6.14
N GLY A 228 8.03 -9.86 -5.47
CA GLY A 228 9.48 -9.79 -5.59
C GLY A 228 10.17 -9.20 -4.37
N ASP A 229 11.46 -9.49 -4.23
CA ASP A 229 12.28 -8.97 -3.14
C ASP A 229 12.53 -7.46 -3.33
N LEU A 230 12.11 -6.63 -2.37
CA LEU A 230 12.40 -5.19 -2.37
C LEU A 230 13.72 -4.85 -1.66
N PHE A 231 14.28 -5.74 -0.82
CA PHE A 231 15.54 -5.48 -0.11
C PHE A 231 16.68 -5.11 -1.05
N GLN A 232 16.71 -5.69 -2.26
CA GLN A 232 17.71 -5.36 -3.28
C GLN A 232 17.70 -3.88 -3.71
N LEU A 233 16.59 -3.14 -3.52
CA LEU A 233 16.46 -1.73 -3.92
C LEU A 233 16.43 -0.75 -2.74
N THR A 234 16.27 -1.23 -1.52
CA THR A 234 16.14 -0.40 -0.31
C THR A 234 17.24 0.65 -0.18
N GLU A 235 18.51 0.31 -0.42
CA GLU A 235 19.61 1.27 -0.35
C GLU A 235 19.45 2.41 -1.37
N LYS A 236 19.13 2.09 -2.63
CA LYS A 236 18.89 3.09 -3.66
C LYS A 236 17.74 4.00 -3.26
N ILE A 237 16.60 3.43 -2.89
CA ILE A 237 15.39 4.16 -2.48
C ILE A 237 15.69 5.13 -1.33
N ILE A 238 16.38 4.64 -0.29
CA ILE A 238 16.76 5.45 0.87
C ILE A 238 17.65 6.63 0.45
N ARG A 239 18.65 6.39 -0.40
CA ARG A 239 19.64 7.38 -0.85
C ARG A 239 19.06 8.41 -1.83
N THR A 240 18.10 8.02 -2.66
CA THR A 240 17.47 8.92 -3.65
C THR A 240 16.26 9.66 -3.10
N GLY A 241 15.98 9.54 -1.79
CA GLY A 241 14.97 10.32 -1.09
C GLY A 241 13.57 9.71 -1.08
N GLY A 242 13.42 8.47 -1.52
CA GLY A 242 12.13 7.76 -1.50
C GLY A 242 11.75 7.19 -0.15
N HIS A 243 10.56 6.60 -0.11
CA HIS A 243 9.99 5.87 1.01
C HIS A 243 9.82 4.39 0.66
N ILE A 244 9.55 3.55 1.66
CA ILE A 244 9.49 2.09 1.47
C ILE A 244 8.15 1.57 1.95
N SER A 245 7.48 0.81 1.08
CA SER A 245 6.27 0.05 1.41
C SER A 245 6.56 -1.43 1.16
N ILE A 246 6.60 -2.21 2.25
CA ILE A 246 7.14 -3.58 2.22
C ILE A 246 6.41 -4.48 3.21
N GLY A 247 6.28 -5.76 2.89
CA GLY A 247 5.83 -6.77 3.84
C GLY A 247 5.55 -8.12 3.20
N LEU A 248 5.07 -9.05 4.01
CA LEU A 248 4.78 -10.43 3.61
C LEU A 248 3.63 -10.55 2.62
N GLY A 249 2.81 -9.50 2.47
CA GLY A 249 1.79 -9.45 1.43
C GLY A 249 2.40 -9.36 0.03
N ASP A 250 3.56 -8.75 -0.09
CA ASP A 250 4.25 -8.58 -1.36
C ASP A 250 5.20 -9.75 -1.65
N TYR A 251 5.99 -10.18 -0.66
CA TYR A 251 7.01 -11.20 -0.86
C TYR A 251 7.29 -12.04 0.39
N ALA A 252 7.57 -13.34 0.20
CA ALA A 252 7.85 -14.27 1.28
C ALA A 252 9.30 -14.13 1.77
N TYR A 253 9.57 -13.07 2.55
CA TYR A 253 10.91 -12.77 3.06
C TYR A 253 11.46 -13.84 4.00
N MET A 254 12.75 -14.15 3.83
CA MET A 254 13.50 -15.16 4.57
C MET A 254 14.77 -14.58 5.20
N ASP A 255 15.12 -15.06 6.39
CA ASP A 255 16.41 -14.85 7.04
C ASP A 255 17.19 -16.17 7.04
N GLY A 256 18.00 -16.36 5.99
CA GLY A 256 18.57 -17.67 5.67
C GLY A 256 17.46 -18.67 5.32
N SER A 257 17.27 -19.69 6.17
CA SER A 257 16.22 -20.70 6.01
C SER A 257 14.95 -20.42 6.82
N ARG A 258 14.92 -19.33 7.59
CA ARG A 258 13.83 -19.00 8.51
C ARG A 258 12.87 -18.01 7.87
N HIS A 259 11.57 -18.27 7.97
CA HIS A 259 10.53 -17.31 7.60
C HIS A 259 10.57 -16.09 8.52
N MET A 260 10.60 -14.90 7.92
CA MET A 260 10.54 -13.64 8.69
C MET A 260 9.08 -13.29 8.99
N THR A 261 8.84 -12.62 10.11
CA THR A 261 7.58 -11.90 10.39
C THR A 261 7.57 -10.53 9.69
N ASN A 262 6.40 -9.90 9.54
CA ASN A 262 6.31 -8.53 9.04
C ASN A 262 7.17 -7.56 9.89
N ALA A 263 7.11 -7.67 11.22
CA ALA A 263 7.89 -6.83 12.12
C ALA A 263 9.41 -6.96 11.91
N GLU A 264 9.92 -8.17 11.63
CA GLU A 264 11.34 -8.36 11.31
C GLU A 264 11.73 -7.76 9.96
N VAL A 265 10.84 -7.83 8.96
CA VAL A 265 11.05 -7.18 7.66
C VAL A 265 11.15 -5.67 7.83
N ILE A 266 10.22 -5.08 8.59
CA ILE A 266 10.22 -3.64 8.92
C ILE A 266 11.47 -3.25 9.71
N ALA A 267 11.83 -4.01 10.74
CA ALA A 267 13.01 -3.73 11.56
C ALA A 267 14.30 -3.72 10.75
N LYS A 268 14.42 -4.62 9.76
CA LYS A 268 15.59 -4.68 8.86
C LYS A 268 15.70 -3.42 7.99
N VAL A 269 14.59 -2.93 7.44
CA VAL A 269 14.55 -1.68 6.68
C VAL A 269 14.87 -0.49 7.58
N ALA A 270 14.27 -0.43 8.77
CA ALA A 270 14.50 0.64 9.73
C ALA A 270 15.98 0.72 10.16
N ASP A 271 16.63 -0.40 10.44
CA ASP A 271 18.07 -0.44 10.73
C ASP A 271 18.92 0.06 9.55
N GLN A 272 18.61 -0.39 8.34
CA GLN A 272 19.33 0.04 7.15
C GLN A 272 19.17 1.55 6.91
N ALA A 273 17.97 2.09 7.09
CA ALA A 273 17.71 3.52 6.98
C ALA A 273 18.57 4.33 7.96
N ARG A 274 18.62 3.91 9.24
CA ARG A 274 19.48 4.56 10.26
C ARG A 274 20.94 4.53 9.87
N ARG A 275 21.45 3.37 9.41
CA ARG A 275 22.84 3.24 8.91
C ARG A 275 23.13 4.16 7.71
N LEU A 276 22.12 4.47 6.91
CA LEU A 276 22.22 5.37 5.76
C LEU A 276 21.88 6.84 6.10
N GLY A 277 21.65 7.16 7.38
CA GLY A 277 21.45 8.53 7.86
C GLY A 277 20.02 9.07 7.71
N ARG A 278 19.01 8.20 7.62
CA ARG A 278 17.59 8.57 7.67
C ARG A 278 16.90 7.81 8.81
N GLU A 279 16.34 8.54 9.77
CA GLU A 279 15.53 7.91 10.82
C GLU A 279 14.15 7.50 10.26
N PRO A 280 13.59 6.36 10.70
CA PRO A 280 12.18 6.04 10.45
C PRO A 280 11.28 7.17 10.99
N ALA A 281 10.35 7.64 10.16
CA ALA A 281 9.42 8.68 10.53
C ALA A 281 8.42 8.16 11.56
N SER A 282 8.19 8.92 12.61
CA SER A 282 7.05 8.68 13.51
C SER A 282 5.72 8.89 12.79
N VAL A 283 4.61 8.48 13.43
CA VAL A 283 3.25 8.78 12.95
C VAL A 283 3.04 10.29 12.78
N ALA A 284 3.46 11.10 13.77
CA ALA A 284 3.34 12.56 13.71
C ALA A 284 4.13 13.16 12.54
N GLU A 285 5.39 12.75 12.37
CA GLU A 285 6.21 13.20 11.24
C GLU A 285 5.64 12.74 9.91
N THR A 286 5.07 11.53 9.82
CA THR A 286 4.41 11.06 8.59
C THR A 286 3.21 11.94 8.24
N ARG A 287 2.41 12.35 9.23
CA ARG A 287 1.31 13.30 9.04
C ARG A 287 1.80 14.66 8.55
N GLU A 288 2.93 15.14 9.05
CA GLU A 288 3.56 16.39 8.59
C GLU A 288 4.11 16.28 7.17
N ILE A 289 4.88 15.23 6.88
CA ILE A 289 5.49 14.97 5.56
C ILE A 289 4.41 14.89 4.47
N LEU A 290 3.29 14.23 4.76
CA LEU A 290 2.20 14.03 3.81
C LEU A 290 1.12 15.12 3.89
N ASN A 291 1.29 16.15 4.72
CA ASN A 291 0.30 17.21 4.97
C ASN A 291 -1.12 16.65 5.25
N MET A 292 -1.19 15.63 6.10
CA MET A 292 -2.43 14.88 6.33
C MET A 292 -3.46 15.73 7.06
N LYS A 293 -4.67 15.76 6.50
CA LYS A 293 -5.83 16.39 7.15
C LYS A 293 -6.38 15.45 8.23
N THR A 294 -7.11 16.01 9.19
CA THR A 294 -7.87 15.18 10.14
C THR A 294 -9.07 14.57 9.41
N PRO A 295 -9.28 13.24 9.49
CA PRO A 295 -10.45 12.59 8.88
C PRO A 295 -11.75 13.23 9.34
N ARG A 296 -12.66 13.46 8.40
CA ARG A 296 -13.99 13.98 8.65
C ARG A 296 -14.93 12.81 8.89
N ILE A 297 -15.18 12.50 10.15
CA ILE A 297 -16.12 11.44 10.54
C ILE A 297 -17.53 11.79 10.03
N ALA A 298 -18.22 10.82 9.45
CA ALA A 298 -19.61 10.97 9.04
C ALA A 298 -20.46 11.23 10.31
N ALA A 299 -21.21 12.32 10.31
CA ALA A 299 -22.11 12.68 11.40
C ALA A 299 -23.38 11.84 11.37
#